data_AF-A0A7J3CVQ3-F1
#
_entry.id   AF-A0A7J3CVQ3-F1
#
_cell.length_a   1.000
_cell.length_b   1.000
_cell.length_c   1.000
_cell.angle_alpha   90.00
_cell.angle_beta   90.00
_cell.angle_gamma   90.00
#
_symmetry.space_group_name_H-M   'P 1'
#
loop_
_entity.id
_entity.type
_entity.pdbx_description
1 polymer ?
#
loop_
_entity_poly.entity_id
_entity_poly.type
_entity_poly.pdbx_seq_one_letter_code
_entity_poly.pdbx_strand_id
1 'polypeptide(L)'
;MEELCYKCKGKGLCGKPCKILQQLKAFSPKPKKEFSGSASDIFVGRFNYPRVFAGMLSPQEYGESEKLTMPEIWHAERASIEQILQYRARLIYSRFQSNVKN
;
A
#
# COMPACT_ATOMS: atom_id res chain seq x y z
N MET A 1 -23.87 -1.59 2.40
CA MET A 1 -22.72 -2.44 2.04
C MET A 1 -22.13 -3.26 3.21
N GLU A 2 -22.31 -2.93 4.49
CA GLU A 2 -21.05 -2.74 5.22
C GLU A 2 -20.54 -3.83 6.19
N GLU A 3 -21.35 -4.51 7.00
CA GLU A 3 -20.87 -5.11 8.26
C GLU A 3 -19.75 -6.17 8.11
N LEU A 4 -19.95 -7.16 7.22
CA LEU A 4 -19.01 -8.27 7.13
C LEU A 4 -17.74 -7.91 6.35
N CYS A 5 -17.81 -6.98 5.39
CA CYS A 5 -16.62 -6.53 4.63
C CYS A 5 -15.60 -5.84 5.52
N TYR A 6 -16.07 -4.98 6.43
CA TYR A 6 -15.24 -4.29 7.41
C TYR A 6 -14.51 -5.26 8.36
N LYS A 7 -15.19 -6.34 8.79
CA LYS A 7 -14.60 -7.40 9.63
C LYS A 7 -13.66 -8.31 8.82
N CYS A 8 -14.05 -8.63 7.59
CA CYS A 8 -13.32 -9.50 6.68
C CYS A 8 -11.98 -8.91 6.26
N LYS A 9 -11.92 -7.62 5.87
CA LYS A 9 -10.69 -6.95 5.39
C LYS A 9 -9.89 -7.78 4.37
N GLY A 10 -10.59 -8.49 3.49
CA GLY A 10 -9.96 -9.34 2.47
C GLY A 10 -9.55 -10.74 2.92
N LYS A 11 -9.81 -11.16 4.17
CA LYS A 11 -9.49 -12.50 4.71
C LYS A 11 -10.36 -13.64 4.16
N GLY A 12 -11.34 -13.34 3.31
CA GLY A 12 -12.22 -14.35 2.71
C GLY A 12 -13.33 -14.91 3.63
N LEU A 13 -13.66 -14.24 4.74
CA LEU A 13 -14.66 -14.72 5.72
C LEU A 13 -16.07 -14.93 5.12
N CYS A 14 -16.38 -14.27 4.01
CA CYS A 14 -17.68 -14.37 3.33
C CYS A 14 -17.73 -15.42 2.21
N GLY A 15 -16.62 -16.11 1.91
CA GLY A 15 -16.53 -17.10 0.82
C GLY A 15 -16.68 -16.56 -0.61
N LYS A 16 -16.79 -15.23 -0.78
CA LYS A 16 -16.97 -14.55 -2.07
C LYS A 16 -15.70 -13.79 -2.47
N PRO A 17 -15.46 -13.55 -3.77
CA PRO A 17 -14.32 -12.75 -4.21
C PRO A 17 -14.44 -11.31 -3.70
N CYS A 18 -13.42 -10.80 -3.02
CA CYS A 18 -13.45 -9.49 -2.37
C CYS A 18 -13.39 -8.34 -3.38
N LYS A 19 -14.42 -7.50 -3.42
CA LYS A 19 -14.50 -6.34 -4.34
C LYS A 19 -13.39 -5.32 -4.10
N ILE A 20 -13.07 -5.02 -2.84
CA ILE A 20 -12.02 -4.06 -2.46
C ILE A 20 -10.65 -4.56 -2.97
N LEU A 21 -10.34 -5.84 -2.75
CA LEU A 21 -9.09 -6.42 -3.25
C LEU A 21 -9.03 -6.47 -4.78
N GLN A 22 -10.15 -6.71 -5.46
CA GLN A 22 -10.20 -6.70 -6.92
C GLN A 22 -9.89 -5.31 -7.48
N GLN A 23 -10.46 -4.26 -6.90
CA GLN A 23 -10.18 -2.87 -7.28
C GLN A 23 -8.69 -2.54 -7.08
N LEU A 24 -8.14 -2.86 -5.90
CA LEU A 24 -6.71 -2.63 -5.63
C LEU A 24 -5.80 -3.40 -6.60
N LYS A 25 -6.14 -4.65 -6.92
CA LYS A 25 -5.37 -5.48 -7.87
C LYS A 25 -5.36 -4.90 -9.28
N ALA A 26 -6.40 -4.19 -9.70
CA ALA A 26 -6.46 -3.58 -11.03
C ALA A 26 -5.38 -2.50 -11.22
N PHE A 27 -4.99 -1.82 -10.13
CA PHE A 27 -4.00 -0.74 -10.13
C PHE A 27 -2.65 -1.17 -9.55
N SER A 28 -2.55 -2.40 -9.03
CA SER A 28 -1.31 -2.91 -8.45
C SER A 28 -0.32 -3.30 -9.55
N PRO A 29 0.94 -2.83 -9.48
CA PRO A 29 1.96 -3.23 -10.42
C PRO A 29 2.28 -4.71 -10.23
N LYS A 30 2.76 -5.37 -11.29
CA LYS A 30 3.32 -6.73 -11.18
C LYS A 30 4.76 -6.60 -10.66
N PRO A 31 5.06 -7.00 -9.40
CA PRO A 31 6.39 -6.86 -8.86
C PRO A 31 7.39 -7.71 -9.66
N LYS A 32 8.46 -7.08 -10.14
CA LYS A 32 9.65 -7.76 -10.66
C LYS A 32 10.55 -8.15 -9.49
N LYS A 33 11.42 -9.15 -9.67
CA LYS A 33 12.42 -9.53 -8.65
C LYS A 33 13.33 -8.36 -8.28
N GLU A 34 13.70 -7.58 -9.29
CA GLU A 34 14.48 -6.36 -9.17
C GLU A 34 13.71 -5.25 -9.89
N PHE A 35 13.59 -4.09 -9.24
CA PHE A 35 13.00 -2.91 -9.84
C PHE A 35 13.71 -1.67 -9.31
N SER A 36 13.57 -0.58 -10.03
CA SER A 36 14.02 0.74 -9.61
C SER A 36 12.90 1.76 -9.88
N GLY A 37 12.90 2.83 -9.11
CA GLY A 37 11.88 3.87 -9.18
C GLY A 37 12.13 4.93 -8.12
N SER A 38 11.23 5.91 -8.06
CA SER A 38 11.31 6.99 -7.09
C SER A 38 11.06 6.51 -5.66
N ALA A 39 11.90 6.92 -4.71
CA ALA A 39 11.62 6.68 -3.30
C ALA A 39 10.40 7.53 -2.87
N SER A 40 9.34 6.87 -2.39
CA SER A 40 8.11 7.59 -1.99
C SER A 40 7.95 7.67 -0.48
N ASP A 41 7.95 6.54 0.22
CA ASP A 41 7.64 6.48 1.65
C ASP A 41 8.25 5.25 2.33
N ILE A 42 8.28 5.22 3.66
CA ILE A 42 8.79 4.11 4.46
C ILE A 42 7.63 3.51 5.26
N PHE A 43 7.44 2.20 5.14
CA PHE A 43 6.43 1.50 5.93
C PHE A 43 7.08 0.66 7.03
N VAL A 44 6.73 0.98 8.28
CA VAL A 44 7.12 0.23 9.47
C VAL A 44 5.91 -0.55 10.00
N GLY A 45 6.01 -1.87 9.97
CA GLY A 45 5.00 -2.78 10.50
C GLY A 45 5.02 -2.84 12.03
N ARG A 46 3.85 -3.12 12.61
CA ARG A 46 3.68 -3.25 14.09
C ARG A 46 3.78 -4.68 14.62
N PHE A 47 3.74 -5.68 13.75
CA PHE A 47 3.70 -7.09 14.16
C PHE A 47 5.09 -7.56 14.60
N ASN A 48 5.15 -8.37 15.67
CA ASN A 48 6.36 -9.08 16.12
C ASN A 48 7.51 -8.18 16.64
N TYR A 49 7.19 -6.98 17.15
CA TYR A 49 8.17 -6.12 17.82
C TYR A 49 8.96 -6.88 18.92
N PRO A 50 10.30 -6.73 19.01
CA PRO A 50 11.15 -5.77 18.28
C PRO A 50 11.54 -6.18 16.85
N ARG A 51 11.25 -7.42 16.44
CA ARG A 51 11.52 -7.96 15.08
C ARG A 51 10.40 -7.61 14.11
N VAL A 52 10.34 -6.34 13.71
CA VAL A 52 9.32 -5.81 12.81
C VAL A 52 9.70 -5.95 11.34
N PHE A 53 8.72 -5.90 10.45
CA PHE A 53 8.96 -5.66 9.04
C PHE A 53 9.08 -4.15 8.79
N ALA A 54 10.12 -3.74 8.08
CA ALA A 54 10.30 -2.37 7.59
C ALA A 54 10.62 -2.43 6.09
N GLY A 55 10.42 -1.34 5.36
CA GLY A 55 10.71 -1.32 3.94
C GLY A 55 10.26 -0.06 3.25
N MET A 56 10.78 0.16 2.05
CA MET A 56 10.38 1.28 1.21
C MET A 56 9.10 0.95 0.45
N LEU A 57 8.26 1.97 0.29
CA LEU A 57 7.17 2.03 -0.65
C LEU A 57 7.66 2.81 -1.88
N SER A 58 7.74 2.14 -3.01
CA SER A 58 8.24 2.72 -4.26
C SER A 58 7.43 2.22 -5.45
N PRO A 59 7.07 3.07 -6.42
CA PRO A 59 6.60 2.63 -7.72
C PRO A 59 7.75 1.99 -8.52
N GLN A 60 7.41 1.38 -9.66
CA GLN A 60 8.36 0.80 -10.62
C GLN A 60 8.81 1.80 -11.70
N GLU A 61 8.59 3.09 -11.48
CA GLU A 61 8.86 4.15 -12.43
C GLU A 61 9.50 5.34 -11.72
N TYR A 62 10.19 6.18 -12.49
CA TYR A 62 10.80 7.41 -12.01
C TYR A 62 9.87 8.59 -12.27
N GLY A 63 9.91 9.57 -11.37
CA GLY A 63 9.09 10.78 -11.42
C GLY A 63 8.68 11.28 -10.03
N GLU A 64 7.84 12.30 -10.01
CA GLU A 64 7.24 12.82 -8.77
C GLU A 64 6.33 11.75 -8.14
N SER A 65 6.70 11.32 -6.94
CA SER A 65 6.01 10.24 -6.22
C SER A 65 5.32 10.73 -4.93
N GLU A 66 5.43 12.03 -4.67
CA GLU A 66 4.78 12.77 -3.60
C GLU A 66 3.27 12.53 -3.64
N LYS A 67 2.65 12.66 -4.82
CA LYS A 67 1.22 12.39 -5.02
C LYS A 67 0.83 10.94 -4.69
N LEU A 68 1.75 9.98 -4.70
CA LEU A 68 1.45 8.60 -4.35
C LEU A 68 1.33 8.38 -2.83
N THR A 69 1.83 9.31 -2.02
CA THR A 69 2.04 9.08 -0.58
C THR A 69 1.62 10.23 0.32
N MET A 70 1.67 11.48 -0.15
CA MET A 70 1.43 12.69 0.65
C MET A 70 -0.06 13.04 0.76
N PRO A 71 -0.67 12.92 1.96
CA PRO A 71 -2.08 13.26 2.15
C PRO A 71 -2.38 14.74 1.94
N GLU A 72 -1.40 15.63 2.13
CA GLU A 72 -1.53 17.07 1.94
C GLU A 72 -1.88 17.39 0.47
N ILE A 73 -1.24 16.69 -0.46
CA ILE A 73 -1.52 16.80 -1.90
C ILE A 73 -2.92 16.27 -2.21
N TRP A 74 -3.29 15.10 -1.67
CA TRP A 74 -4.62 14.52 -1.88
C TRP A 74 -5.73 15.46 -1.39
N HIS A 75 -5.51 16.11 -0.24
CA HIS A 75 -6.44 17.07 0.31
C HIS A 75 -6.57 18.32 -0.58
N ALA A 76 -5.44 18.90 -1.00
CA ALA A 76 -5.41 20.07 -1.88
C ALA A 76 -6.12 19.83 -3.21
N GLU A 77 -5.96 18.63 -3.79
CA GLU A 77 -6.61 18.23 -5.04
C GLU A 77 -8.06 17.74 -4.87
N ARG A 78 -8.56 17.64 -3.63
CA ARG A 78 -9.86 17.03 -3.29
C ARG A 78 -10.00 15.62 -3.87
N ALA A 79 -8.92 14.84 -3.78
CA ALA A 79 -8.87 13.49 -4.33
C ALA A 79 -9.95 12.59 -3.69
N SER A 80 -10.66 11.85 -4.53
CA SER A 80 -11.65 10.87 -4.09
C SER A 80 -10.96 9.67 -3.41
N ILE A 81 -11.71 8.93 -2.61
CA ILE A 81 -11.21 7.68 -2.00
C ILE A 81 -10.71 6.72 -3.08
N GLU A 82 -11.39 6.64 -4.22
CA GLU A 82 -10.97 5.80 -5.34
C GLU A 82 -9.60 6.22 -5.90
N GLN A 83 -9.38 7.52 -6.09
CA GLN A 83 -8.09 8.05 -6.54
C GLN A 83 -6.97 7.75 -5.54
N ILE A 84 -7.22 7.95 -4.24
CA ILE A 84 -6.24 7.64 -3.19
C ILE A 84 -5.90 6.14 -3.19
N LEU A 85 -6.90 5.27 -3.34
CA LEU A 85 -6.67 3.82 -3.44
C LEU A 85 -5.82 3.47 -4.68
N GLN A 86 -6.05 4.13 -5.81
CA GLN A 86 -5.25 3.96 -7.03
C GLN A 86 -3.80 4.42 -6.83
N TYR A 87 -3.59 5.60 -6.23
CA TYR A 87 -2.27 6.13 -5.91
C TYR A 87 -1.47 5.16 -5.04
N ARG A 88 -2.11 4.67 -3.97
CA ARG A 88 -1.50 3.75 -3.02
C ARG A 88 -1.26 2.35 -3.58
N ALA A 89 -2.15 1.87 -4.46
CA ALA A 89 -2.01 0.55 -5.09
C ALA A 89 -0.78 0.46 -6.01
N ARG A 90 -0.30 1.59 -6.55
CA ARG A 90 0.89 1.64 -7.43
C ARG A 90 2.21 1.37 -6.72
N LEU A 91 2.23 1.41 -5.38
CA LEU A 91 3.44 1.29 -4.59
C LEU A 91 3.77 -0.17 -4.27
N ILE A 92 5.02 -0.55 -4.44
CA ILE A 92 5.55 -1.84 -4.03
C ILE A 92 6.20 -1.70 -2.66
N TYR A 93 5.83 -2.61 -1.75
CA TYR A 93 6.44 -2.70 -0.43
C TYR A 93 7.65 -3.64 -0.44
N SER A 94 8.83 -3.05 -0.61
CA SER A 94 10.13 -3.75 -0.54
C SER A 94 10.49 -4.03 0.91
N ARG A 95 9.85 -5.06 1.50
CA ARG A 95 9.94 -5.37 2.92
C ARG A 95 11.15 -6.23 3.28
N PHE A 96 11.76 -5.92 4.42
CA PHE A 96 12.79 -6.70 5.09
C PHE A 96 12.50 -6.75 6.61
N GLN A 97 13.10 -7.70 7.32
CA GLN A 97 12.93 -7.82 8.76
C GLN A 97 14.02 -7.00 9.46
N SER A 98 13.64 -6.17 10.42
CA SER A 98 14.54 -5.35 11.24
C SER A 98 14.32 -5.64 12.71
N ASN A 99 15.39 -5.66 13.50
CA ASN A 99 15.33 -5.82 14.94
C ASN A 99 15.59 -4.46 15.62
N VAL A 100 14.53 -3.83 16.12
CA VAL A 100 14.61 -2.52 16.77
C VAL A 100 15.30 -2.66 18.13
N LYS A 101 16.41 -1.95 18.31
CA LYS A 101 17.15 -1.86 19.57
C LYS A 101 17.21 -0.40 20.02
N ASN A 102 17.31 -0.20 21.32
CA ASN A 102 17.60 1.10 21.92
C ASN A 102 19.09 1.43 21.81
#